data_AF-A0A0M3D1W3-F1
#
_entry.id   AF-A0A0M3D1W3-F1
#
_cell.length_a   1.000
_cell.length_b   1.000
_cell.length_c   1.000
_cell.angle_alpha   90.00
_cell.angle_beta   90.00
_cell.angle_gamma   90.00
#
_symmetry.space_group_name_H-M   'P 1'
#
loop_
_entity.id
_entity.type
_entity.pdbx_description
1 polymer ?
#
loop_
_entity_poly.entity_id
_entity_poly.type
_entity_poly.pdbx_seq_one_letter_code
_entity_poly.pdbx_strand_id
1 'polypeptide(L)'
;MEWYTASDQASRDRLGDAWSDADTIDPELCEMLLEVARGDVLEYAPAGTSAEQVTRLLTVLGYPAATIDLVVAALGEVVPGVPARYVFAQLQQAKNLFNAGRIVGGSVGGDGFTFVPRPLSREIQKVIRPQSGVANVL
;
A
#
# COMPACT_ATOMS: atom_id res chain seq x y z
N MET A 1 9.74 5.96 2.35
CA MET A 1 9.68 5.55 0.93
C MET A 1 8.41 6.16 0.35
N GLU A 2 8.37 6.45 -0.95
CA GLU A 2 7.19 7.03 -1.60
C GLU A 2 6.47 5.98 -2.43
N TRP A 3 5.14 6.07 -2.49
CA TRP A 3 4.29 5.24 -3.35
C TRP A 3 4.66 5.40 -4.82
N TYR A 4 4.37 4.39 -5.63
CA TYR A 4 4.43 4.56 -7.08
C TYR A 4 3.21 5.32 -7.57
N THR A 5 3.45 6.24 -8.51
CA THR A 5 2.45 7.01 -9.25
C THR A 5 2.84 7.04 -10.72
N ALA A 6 1.89 7.37 -11.59
CA ALA A 6 2.06 7.56 -13.02
C ALA A 6 1.69 9.00 -13.46
N SER A 7 1.55 9.92 -12.50
CA SER A 7 1.06 11.29 -12.70
C SER A 7 2.08 12.23 -13.37
N ASP A 8 3.38 11.92 -13.31
CA ASP A 8 4.45 12.71 -13.91
C ASP A 8 5.56 11.82 -14.50
N GLN A 9 6.39 12.41 -15.38
CA GLN A 9 7.40 11.65 -16.13
C GLN A 9 8.48 11.03 -15.22
N ALA A 10 8.93 11.72 -14.17
CA ALA A 10 9.95 11.18 -13.29
C ALA A 10 9.43 9.98 -12.48
N SER A 11 8.16 10.05 -12.05
CA SER A 11 7.48 8.93 -11.41
C SER A 11 7.28 7.75 -12.37
N ARG A 12 6.99 8.02 -13.65
CA ARG A 12 6.89 6.99 -14.70
C ARG A 12 8.22 6.32 -14.99
N ASP A 13 9.31 7.07 -15.07
CA ASP A 13 10.64 6.49 -15.30
C ASP A 13 11.01 5.52 -14.16
N ARG A 14 10.78 5.94 -12.91
CA ARG A 14 10.96 5.08 -11.73
C ARG A 14 10.04 3.85 -11.75
N LEU A 15 8.82 4.00 -12.24
CA LEU A 15 7.87 2.90 -12.36
C LEU A 15 8.29 1.92 -13.46
N GLY A 16 8.78 2.40 -14.61
CA GLY A 16 9.30 1.58 -15.71
C GLY A 16 10.48 0.72 -15.27
N ASP A 17 11.39 1.29 -14.47
CA ASP A 17 12.51 0.54 -13.86
C ASP A 17 12.01 -0.61 -12.95
N ALA A 18 10.87 -0.44 -12.28
CA ALA A 18 10.30 -1.42 -11.35
C ALA A 18 9.26 -2.36 -12.01
N TRP A 19 8.72 -1.98 -13.17
CA TRP A 19 7.69 -2.69 -13.91
C TRP A 19 7.83 -2.44 -15.41
N SER A 20 8.41 -3.42 -16.09
CA SER A 20 8.70 -3.38 -17.54
C SER A 20 7.49 -3.10 -18.44
N ASP A 21 6.27 -3.48 -18.02
CA ASP A 21 5.08 -3.24 -18.85
C ASP A 21 4.49 -1.84 -18.65
N ALA A 22 4.91 -1.10 -17.61
CA ALA A 22 4.30 0.17 -17.23
C ALA A 22 4.32 1.21 -18.37
N ASP A 23 5.37 1.21 -19.18
CA ASP A 23 5.50 2.11 -20.34
C ASP A 23 4.50 1.81 -21.46
N THR A 24 3.97 0.59 -21.51
CA THR A 24 2.99 0.16 -22.50
C THR A 24 1.54 0.40 -22.05
N ILE A 25 1.35 0.77 -20.79
CA ILE A 25 0.04 1.01 -20.19
C ILE A 25 -0.28 2.50 -20.33
N ASP A 26 -1.51 2.78 -20.76
CA ASP A 26 -2.06 4.13 -20.76
C ASP A 26 -1.85 4.80 -19.38
N PRO A 27 -1.36 6.05 -19.31
CA PRO A 27 -1.04 6.70 -18.04
C PRO A 27 -2.21 6.80 -17.07
N GLU A 28 -3.42 7.09 -17.56
CA GLU A 28 -4.61 7.22 -16.72
C GLU A 28 -5.00 5.84 -16.15
N LEU A 29 -4.95 4.81 -16.99
CA LEU A 29 -5.17 3.44 -16.54
C LEU A 29 -4.13 2.98 -15.52
N CYS A 30 -2.85 3.30 -15.75
CA CYS A 30 -1.77 2.94 -14.85
C CYS A 30 -1.93 3.61 -13.48
N GLU A 31 -2.26 4.90 -13.46
CA GLU A 31 -2.54 5.65 -12.23
C GLU A 31 -3.74 5.05 -11.49
N MET A 32 -4.83 4.77 -12.19
CA MET A 32 -6.02 4.14 -11.60
C MET A 32 -5.66 2.80 -10.93
N LEU A 33 -4.86 1.95 -11.57
CA LEU A 33 -4.44 0.66 -11.01
C LEU A 33 -3.58 0.83 -9.75
N LEU A 34 -2.67 1.81 -9.74
CA LEU A 34 -1.81 2.11 -8.59
C LEU A 34 -2.61 2.68 -7.41
N GLU A 35 -3.61 3.50 -7.69
CA GLU A 35 -4.52 4.09 -6.71
C GLU A 35 -5.41 3.04 -6.04
N VAL A 36 -6.04 2.16 -6.85
CA VAL A 36 -6.83 1.03 -6.33
C VAL A 36 -5.95 0.11 -5.49
N ALA A 37 -4.77 -0.26 -6.01
CA ALA A 37 -3.84 -1.12 -5.28
C ALA A 37 -3.38 -0.50 -3.95
N ARG A 38 -3.20 0.82 -3.89
CA ARG A 38 -2.89 1.54 -2.65
C ARG A 38 -4.06 1.44 -1.65
N GLY A 39 -5.28 1.65 -2.13
CA GLY A 39 -6.50 1.48 -1.33
C GLY A 39 -6.58 0.10 -0.70
N ASP A 40 -6.44 -0.96 -1.51
CA ASP A 40 -6.46 -2.35 -1.04
C ASP A 40 -5.43 -2.62 0.06
N VAL A 41 -4.19 -2.13 -0.12
CA VAL A 41 -3.10 -2.30 0.85
C VAL A 41 -3.42 -1.62 2.17
N LEU A 42 -3.94 -0.39 2.13
CA LEU A 42 -4.29 0.39 3.31
C LEU A 42 -5.54 -0.16 4.01
N GLU A 43 -6.50 -0.72 3.26
CA GLU A 43 -7.66 -1.40 3.83
C GLU A 43 -7.23 -2.68 4.57
N TYR A 44 -6.36 -3.49 3.95
CA TYR A 44 -5.94 -4.76 4.53
C TYR A 44 -5.02 -4.61 5.76
N ALA A 45 -4.09 -3.66 5.69
CA ALA A 45 -3.24 -3.31 6.81
C ALA A 45 -3.21 -1.79 6.93
N PRO A 46 -4.20 -1.21 7.64
CA PRO A 46 -4.12 0.20 7.97
C PRO A 46 -2.74 0.43 8.58
N ALA A 47 -1.98 1.37 8.01
CA ALA A 47 -0.74 1.79 8.63
C ALA A 47 -1.15 2.24 10.02
N GLY A 48 -0.86 1.43 11.05
CA GLY A 48 -1.21 1.79 12.41
C GLY A 48 -0.67 3.19 12.63
N THR A 49 -1.55 4.13 12.96
CA THR A 49 -1.14 5.54 13.04
C THR A 49 0.00 5.62 14.03
N SER A 50 0.95 6.52 13.82
CA SER A 50 2.01 6.71 14.82
C SER A 50 1.43 7.00 16.21
N ALA A 51 0.24 7.61 16.27
CA ALA A 51 -0.56 7.75 17.49
C ALA A 51 -0.97 6.40 18.12
N GLU A 52 -1.45 5.42 17.36
CA GLU A 52 -1.75 4.07 17.86
C GLU A 52 -0.51 3.33 18.33
N GLN A 53 0.60 3.46 17.60
CA GLN A 53 1.87 2.83 17.96
C GLN A 53 2.44 3.41 19.26
N VAL A 54 2.41 4.74 19.40
CA VAL A 54 2.85 5.45 20.61
C VAL A 54 1.92 5.16 21.79
N THR A 55 0.60 5.19 21.58
CA THR A 55 -0.40 4.80 22.59
C THR A 55 -0.12 3.40 23.11
N ARG A 56 0.11 2.43 22.21
CA ARG A 56 0.42 1.04 22.58
C ARG A 56 1.72 0.95 23.38
N LEU A 57 2.79 1.61 22.92
CA LEU A 57 4.10 1.59 23.58
C LEU A 57 4.02 2.19 24.99
N LEU A 58 3.45 3.39 25.13
CA LEU A 58 3.36 4.08 26.41
C LEU A 58 2.45 3.36 27.40
N THR A 59 1.39 2.70 26.90
CA THR A 59 0.55 1.81 27.72
C THR A 59 1.38 0.64 28.27
N VAL A 60 2.17 -0.03 27.42
CA VAL A 60 3.05 -1.14 27.82
C VAL A 60 4.12 -0.69 28.83
N LEU A 61 4.61 0.54 28.69
CA LEU A 61 5.58 1.15 29.62
C LEU A 61 4.93 1.68 30.91
N GLY A 62 3.61 1.60 31.07
CA GLY A 62 2.90 1.96 32.29
C GLY A 62 2.65 3.46 32.49
N TYR A 63 2.67 4.26 31.41
CA TYR A 63 2.35 5.69 31.52
C TYR A 63 0.86 5.91 31.77
N PRO A 64 0.48 6.92 32.59
CA PRO A 64 -0.93 7.27 32.81
C PRO A 64 -1.61 7.72 31.52
N ALA A 65 -2.91 7.40 31.36
CA ALA A 65 -3.69 7.75 30.17
C ALA A 65 -3.62 9.26 29.82
N ALA A 66 -3.70 10.14 30.84
CA ALA A 66 -3.59 11.59 30.64
C ALA A 66 -2.23 12.01 30.04
N THR A 67 -1.15 11.29 30.34
CA THR A 67 0.17 11.55 29.74
C THR A 67 0.24 11.04 28.31
N ILE A 68 -0.38 9.90 28.02
CA ILE A 68 -0.47 9.35 26.66
C ILE A 68 -1.24 10.32 25.76
N ASP A 69 -2.38 10.82 26.22
CA ASP A 69 -3.20 11.79 25.48
C ASP A 69 -2.42 13.08 25.15
N LEU A 70 -1.66 13.60 26.12
CA LEU A 70 -0.80 14.76 25.91
C LEU A 70 0.31 14.48 24.88
N VAL A 71 0.94 13.31 24.94
CA VAL A 71 2.02 12.95 24.00
C VAL A 71 1.47 12.72 22.59
N VAL A 72 0.34 12.04 22.44
CA VAL A 72 -0.33 11.85 21.14
C VAL A 72 -0.75 13.20 20.55
N ALA A 73 -1.34 14.08 21.35
CA ALA A 73 -1.72 15.42 20.91
C ALA A 73 -0.50 16.28 20.53
N ALA A 74 0.61 16.19 21.27
CA ALA A 74 1.83 16.94 21.01
C ALA A 74 2.58 16.45 19.76
N LEU A 75 2.52 15.14 19.47
CA LEU A 75 3.11 14.57 18.26
C LEU A 75 2.30 14.89 16.99
N GLY A 76 1.02 15.23 17.14
CA GLY A 76 0.12 15.47 16.02
C GLY A 76 -0.06 14.21 15.16
N GLU A 77 -0.61 14.39 13.96
CA GLU A 77 -0.67 13.33 12.96
C GLU A 77 0.74 13.10 12.40
N VAL A 78 1.53 12.26 13.08
CA VAL A 78 2.78 11.76 12.49
C VAL A 78 2.35 10.78 11.41
N VAL A 79 2.40 11.21 10.15
CA VAL A 79 2.28 10.32 9.00
C VAL A 79 3.56 9.49 8.99
N PRO A 80 3.55 8.21 9.38
CA PRO A 80 4.72 7.39 9.22
C PRO A 80 5.06 7.38 7.72
N GLY A 81 6.31 7.66 7.37
CA GLY A 81 6.76 7.48 5.99
C GLY A 81 6.36 6.10 5.49
N VAL A 82 5.91 6.00 4.24
CA VAL A 82 5.30 4.76 3.72
C VAL A 82 6.27 3.59 3.90
N PRO A 83 5.87 2.51 4.59
CA PRO A 83 6.70 1.33 4.75
C PRO A 83 7.07 0.74 3.39
N ALA A 84 8.33 0.34 3.20
CA ALA A 84 8.78 -0.22 1.92
C ALA A 84 7.97 -1.47 1.49
N ARG A 85 7.54 -2.29 2.46
CA ARG A 85 6.66 -3.43 2.23
C ARG A 85 5.30 -3.05 1.66
N TYR A 86 4.79 -1.85 1.96
CA TYR A 86 3.52 -1.36 1.44
C TYR A 86 3.69 -0.88 0.00
N VAL A 87 4.75 -0.12 -0.28
CA VAL A 87 5.09 0.31 -1.66
C VAL A 87 5.28 -0.89 -2.58
N PHE A 88 5.98 -1.93 -2.11
CA PHE A 88 6.12 -3.19 -2.83
C PHE A 88 4.77 -3.89 -3.05
N ALA A 89 3.93 -3.95 -2.02
CA ALA A 89 2.61 -4.57 -2.09
C ALA A 89 1.67 -3.86 -3.08
N GLN A 90 1.68 -2.52 -3.12
CA GLN A 90 0.94 -1.72 -4.11
C GLN A 90 1.36 -2.12 -5.51
N LEU A 91 2.67 -2.12 -5.79
CA LEU A 91 3.18 -2.48 -7.12
C LEU A 91 2.77 -3.91 -7.52
N GLN A 92 2.86 -4.87 -6.61
CA GLN A 92 2.49 -6.25 -6.90
C GLN A 92 0.99 -6.42 -7.11
N GLN A 93 0.15 -5.66 -6.39
CA GLN A 93 -1.29 -5.67 -6.56
C GLN A 93 -1.71 -5.00 -7.88
N ALA A 94 -1.09 -3.87 -8.25
CA ALA A 94 -1.31 -3.23 -9.55
C ALA A 94 -0.98 -4.17 -10.72
N LYS A 95 0.14 -4.91 -10.64
CA LYS A 95 0.51 -5.95 -11.60
C LYS A 95 -0.55 -7.07 -11.68
N ASN A 96 -1.12 -7.48 -10.55
CA ASN A 96 -2.17 -8.51 -10.53
C ASN A 96 -3.47 -8.03 -11.19
N LEU A 97 -3.88 -6.80 -10.91
CA LEU A 97 -5.08 -6.19 -11.49
C LEU A 97 -4.93 -6.03 -13.02
N PHE A 98 -3.77 -5.55 -13.48
CA PHE A 98 -3.46 -5.42 -14.91
C PHE A 98 -3.51 -6.78 -15.62
N ASN A 99 -2.82 -7.77 -15.08
CA ASN A 99 -2.78 -9.11 -15.67
C ASN A 99 -4.17 -9.78 -15.69
N ALA A 100 -4.97 -9.59 -14.64
CA ALA A 100 -6.34 -10.10 -14.59
C ALA A 100 -7.22 -9.48 -15.68
N GLY A 101 -7.15 -8.15 -15.85
CA GLY A 101 -7.87 -7.45 -16.90
C GLY A 101 -7.45 -7.89 -18.31
N ARG A 102 -6.16 -8.15 -18.52
CA ARG A 102 -5.63 -8.65 -19.81
C ARG A 102 -6.12 -10.06 -20.16
N ILE A 103 -6.26 -10.94 -19.16
CA ILE A 103 -6.72 -12.32 -19.37
C ILE A 103 -8.22 -12.35 -19.71
N VAL A 104 -9.02 -11.53 -19.04
CA VAL A 104 -10.48 -11.48 -19.25
C VAL A 104 -10.85 -10.71 -20.51
N GLY A 105 -10.10 -9.66 -20.84
CA GLY A 105 -10.35 -8.78 -22.00
C GLY A 105 -10.04 -9.38 -23.37
N GLY A 106 -9.54 -10.62 -23.45
CA GLY A 106 -9.46 -11.42 -24.68
C GLY A 106 -8.86 -10.72 -25.91
N SER A 107 -7.56 -10.92 -26.12
CA SER A 107 -6.81 -10.56 -27.34
C SER A 107 -6.53 -9.07 -27.52
N VAL A 108 -5.25 -8.75 -27.73
CA VAL A 108 -4.73 -7.43 -28.06
C VAL A 108 -5.41 -6.92 -29.34
N GLY A 109 -6.39 -6.02 -29.17
CA GLY A 109 -7.11 -5.40 -30.27
C GLY A 109 -8.01 -4.26 -29.78
N GLY A 110 -7.56 -3.03 -30.01
CA GLY A 110 -8.40 -1.84 -30.13
C GLY A 110 -9.02 -1.30 -28.85
N ASP A 111 -10.01 -1.98 -28.27
CA ASP A 111 -10.96 -1.30 -27.38
C ASP A 111 -11.30 -2.12 -26.14
N GLY A 112 -10.68 -1.71 -25.03
CA GLY A 112 -11.23 -1.92 -23.68
C GLY A 112 -10.39 -2.78 -22.76
N PHE A 113 -9.60 -2.14 -21.88
CA PHE A 113 -9.17 -2.81 -20.66
C PHE A 113 -10.41 -3.07 -19.79
N THR A 114 -10.67 -4.34 -19.45
CA THR A 114 -11.73 -4.69 -18.50
C THR A 114 -11.14 -4.71 -17.09
N PHE A 115 -11.58 -3.80 -16.23
CA PHE A 115 -11.17 -3.84 -14.83
C PHE A 115 -11.81 -5.04 -14.12
N VAL A 116 -10.95 -5.89 -13.54
CA VAL A 116 -11.37 -7.06 -12.77
C VAL A 116 -10.86 -6.87 -11.35
N PRO A 117 -11.74 -6.55 -10.38
CA PRO A 117 -11.31 -6.42 -8.99
C PRO A 117 -10.77 -7.76 -8.50
N ARG A 118 -9.63 -7.71 -7.80
CA ARG A 118 -8.99 -8.89 -7.22
C ARG A 118 -8.68 -8.58 -5.76
N PRO A 119 -9.08 -9.44 -4.81
CA PRO A 119 -8.58 -9.28 -3.44
C PRO A 119 -7.06 -9.43 -3.45
N LEU A 120 -6.40 -8.78 -2.48
CA LEU A 120 -4.97 -8.94 -2.25
C LEU A 120 -4.61 -10.43 -2.14
N SER A 121 -3.61 -10.85 -2.92
CA SER A 121 -3.14 -12.23 -2.87
C SER A 121 -2.57 -12.59 -1.50
N ARG A 122 -2.66 -13.88 -1.11
CA ARG A 122 -2.12 -14.37 0.17
C ARG A 122 -0.63 -14.06 0.35
N GLU A 123 0.14 -14.05 -0.73
CA GLU A 123 1.57 -13.72 -0.69
C GLU A 123 1.79 -12.23 -0.38
N ILE A 124 1.05 -11.33 -1.04
CA ILE A 124 1.10 -9.90 -0.72
C ILE A 124 0.66 -9.65 0.73
N GLN A 125 -0.41 -10.30 1.17
CA GLN A 125 -0.89 -10.22 2.56
C GLN A 125 0.19 -10.60 3.58
N LYS A 126 0.97 -11.66 3.32
CA LYS A 126 2.10 -12.07 4.19
C LYS A 126 3.20 -11.02 4.24
N VAL A 127 3.49 -10.36 3.12
CA VAL A 127 4.52 -9.30 3.03
C VAL A 127 4.10 -8.05 3.82
N ILE A 128 2.83 -7.70 3.77
CA ILE A 128 2.28 -6.53 4.48
C ILE A 128 2.20 -6.80 5.99
N ARG A 129 1.89 -8.04 6.40
CA ARG A 129 1.77 -8.42 7.82
C ARG A 129 3.07 -8.15 8.60
N PRO A 130 3.00 -7.63 9.83
CA PRO A 130 4.16 -7.51 10.70
C PRO A 130 4.81 -8.88 10.94
N GLN A 131 6.09 -9.02 10.65
CA GLN A 131 6.84 -10.27 10.86
C GLN A 131 7.20 -10.57 12.34
N SER A 132 6.85 -9.68 13.27
CA SER A 132 7.12 -9.84 14.70
C SER A 132 5.90 -10.41 15.43
N GLY A 133 5.91 -11.72 15.65
CA GLY A 133 5.00 -12.42 16.55
C GLY A 133 5.57 -12.53 17.96
N VAL A 134 5.45 -11.48 18.77
CA VAL A 134 5.56 -11.64 20.23
C VAL A 134 4.15 -11.58 20.79
N ALA A 135 3.61 -12.73 21.18
CA ALA A 135 2.45 -12.79 22.05
C ALA A 135 2.89 -12.22 23.40
N ASN A 136 2.35 -11.07 23.80
CA ASN A 136 2.45 -10.62 25.18
C ASN A 136 1.32 -11.30 25.96
N VAL A 137 1.61 -12.48 26.49
CA VAL A 137 0.73 -13.16 27.43
C VAL A 137 1.06 -12.57 28.80
N LEU A 138 0.17 -11.74 29.33
CA LEU A 138 0.11 -11.43 30.76
C LEU A 138 -0.58 -12.57 31.50
#